data_AF-A0A914PQD6-F1
#
_entry.id   AF-A0A914PQD6-F1
#
_cell.length_a   1.000
_cell.length_b   1.000
_cell.length_c   1.000
_cell.angle_alpha   90.00
_cell.angle_beta   90.00
_cell.angle_gamma   90.00
#
_symmetry.space_group_name_H-M   'P 1'
#
loop_
_entity.id
_entity.type
_entity.pdbx_description
1 polymer ?
#
loop_
_entity_poly.entity_id
_entity_poly.type
_entity_poly.pdbx_seq_one_letter_code
_entity_poly.pdbx_strand_id
1 'polypeptide(L)'
;MIEFLRNLNISFTAYAPIGSRGRSKNNSNFRSDGDIFEQAPVKELAEKYNKTRAQILLRNHLQRGYTAIPKSSNPKHVAENIDIFDFTLSPDDMKMLDNIEHKRLFIFDKAIKSPEFPFKDVVDEFSKE
;
A
#
# COMPACT_ATOMS: atom_id res chain seq x y z
N MET A 1 -5.31 -11.07 8.43
CA MET A 1 -5.77 -9.80 9.02
C MET A 1 -7.07 -9.30 8.40
N ILE A 2 -7.15 -9.04 7.09
CA ILE A 2 -8.35 -8.45 6.47
C ILE A 2 -9.61 -9.31 6.69
N GLU A 3 -9.57 -10.61 6.39
CA GLU A 3 -10.72 -11.51 6.63
C GLU A 3 -11.13 -11.56 8.10
N PHE A 4 -10.15 -11.51 9.01
CA PHE A 4 -10.42 -11.45 10.45
C PHE A 4 -11.20 -10.18 10.84
N LEU A 5 -10.79 -9.01 10.31
CA LEU A 5 -11.49 -7.75 10.58
C LEU A 5 -12.91 -7.75 9.99
N ARG A 6 -13.09 -8.31 8.78
CA ARG A 6 -14.41 -8.46 8.15
C ARG A 6 -15.35 -9.31 8.98
N ASN A 7 -14.88 -10.45 9.50
CA ASN A 7 -15.68 -11.32 10.36
C ASN A 7 -16.11 -10.64 11.67
N LEU A 8 -15.41 -9.58 12.08
CA LEU A 8 -15.74 -8.76 13.25
C LEU A 8 -16.54 -7.50 12.91
N ASN A 9 -16.94 -7.31 11.65
CA ASN A 9 -17.60 -6.08 11.17
C ASN A 9 -16.75 -4.82 11.41
N ILE A 10 -15.42 -4.95 11.37
CA ILE A 10 -14.48 -3.85 11.50
C ILE A 10 -13.97 -3.46 10.11
N SER A 11 -14.16 -2.19 9.74
CA SER A 11 -13.62 -1.66 8.49
C SER A 11 -12.09 -1.55 8.56
N PHE A 12 -11.41 -1.96 7.49
CA PHE A 12 -9.97 -1.76 7.33
C PHE A 12 -9.72 -0.50 6.48
N THR A 13 -8.77 0.34 6.94
CA THR A 13 -8.34 1.54 6.22
C THR A 13 -6.84 1.47 5.94
N ALA A 14 -6.48 1.45 4.67
CA ALA A 14 -5.09 1.45 4.20
C ALA A 14 -4.49 2.87 4.28
N TYR A 15 -3.63 3.07 5.28
CA TYR A 15 -2.71 4.20 5.33
C TYR A 15 -1.49 3.96 4.41
N ALA A 16 -0.95 5.03 3.83
CA ALA A 16 0.10 4.99 2.81
C ALA A 16 -0.20 4.02 1.64
N PRO A 17 -1.42 4.08 1.04
CA PRO A 17 -1.88 3.10 0.05
C PRO A 17 -1.01 3.06 -1.23
N ILE A 18 -0.24 4.12 -1.48
CA ILE A 18 0.63 4.25 -2.66
C ILE A 18 2.11 4.33 -2.29
N GLY A 19 2.51 3.73 -1.15
CA GLY A 19 3.93 3.57 -0.77
C GLY A 19 4.60 4.80 -0.16
N SER A 20 3.85 5.87 0.16
CA SER A 20 4.37 7.08 0.82
C SER A 20 5.59 7.72 0.13
N ARG A 21 5.60 7.73 -1.22
CA ARG A 21 6.73 8.15 -2.07
C ARG A 21 7.32 9.54 -1.80
N GLY A 22 6.56 10.44 -1.18
CA GLY A 22 7.04 11.77 -0.78
C GLY A 22 7.84 11.81 0.52
N ARG A 23 8.06 10.67 1.19
CA ARG A 23 8.81 10.59 2.45
C ARG A 23 10.31 10.50 2.18
N SER A 24 11.11 11.13 3.05
CA SER A 24 12.58 11.08 2.97
C SER A 24 13.10 9.64 3.07
N LYS A 25 14.04 9.29 2.21
CA LYS A 25 14.72 7.98 2.22
C LYS A 25 15.69 7.82 3.40
N ASN A 26 16.16 8.92 3.98
CA ASN A 26 17.09 8.90 5.13
C ASN A 26 16.37 8.81 6.48
N ASN A 27 15.19 8.21 6.51
CA ASN A 27 14.37 8.13 7.71
C ASN A 27 14.47 6.71 8.30
N SER A 28 15.04 6.58 9.51
CA SER A 28 15.22 5.30 10.20
C SER A 28 13.92 4.51 10.37
N ASN A 29 12.78 5.21 10.38
CA ASN A 29 11.45 4.62 10.53
C ASN A 29 10.79 4.19 9.22
N PHE A 30 11.45 4.36 8.08
CA PHE A 30 10.88 4.15 6.76
C PHE A 30 11.83 3.37 5.84
N ARG A 31 11.36 2.23 5.33
CA ARG A 31 12.06 1.51 4.27
C ARG A 31 11.76 2.15 2.91
N SER A 32 12.81 2.51 2.17
CA SER A 32 12.68 3.13 0.85
C SER A 32 12.91 2.19 -0.33
N ASP A 33 13.23 0.92 -0.08
CA ASP A 33 13.51 -0.12 -1.08
C ASP A 33 12.25 -0.85 -1.59
N GLY A 34 11.06 -0.41 -1.14
CA GLY A 34 9.77 -0.99 -1.52
C GLY A 34 8.88 -0.06 -2.35
N ASP A 35 9.43 0.66 -3.35
CA ASP A 35 8.58 1.50 -4.23
C ASP A 35 7.67 0.62 -5.09
N ILE A 36 6.41 0.51 -4.66
CA ILE A 36 5.35 -0.26 -5.32
C ILE A 36 5.08 0.24 -6.75
N PHE A 37 5.41 1.50 -7.09
CA PHE A 37 5.25 2.01 -8.45
C PHE A 37 6.26 1.41 -9.43
N GLU A 38 7.33 0.81 -8.93
CA GLU A 38 8.37 0.25 -9.78
C GLU A 38 8.19 -1.25 -10.09
N GLN A 39 7.22 -1.89 -9.42
CA GLN A 39 6.87 -3.30 -9.64
C GLN A 39 6.26 -3.52 -11.03
N ALA A 40 6.71 -4.56 -11.72
CA ALA A 40 6.30 -4.86 -13.09
C ALA A 40 4.78 -4.97 -13.25
N PRO A 41 4.03 -5.70 -12.39
CA PRO A 41 2.57 -5.77 -12.52
C PRO A 41 1.88 -4.40 -12.46
N VAL A 42 2.38 -3.47 -11.64
CA VAL A 42 1.77 -2.14 -11.51
C VAL A 42 2.00 -1.29 -12.76
N LYS A 43 3.16 -1.42 -13.41
CA LYS A 43 3.47 -0.74 -14.67
C LYS A 43 2.64 -1.29 -15.82
N GLU A 44 2.63 -2.62 -15.97
CA GLU A 44 1.89 -3.32 -17.03
C GLU A 44 0.39 -3.02 -16.95
N LEU A 45 -0.18 -3.03 -15.75
CA LEU A 45 -1.60 -2.72 -15.57
C LEU A 45 -1.92 -1.24 -15.80
N ALA A 46 -1.02 -0.33 -15.42
CA ALA A 46 -1.20 1.10 -15.71
C ALA A 46 -1.30 1.35 -17.23
N GLU A 47 -0.43 0.68 -18.00
CA GLU A 47 -0.47 0.73 -19.47
C GLU A 47 -1.73 0.06 -20.02
N LYS A 48 -2.05 -1.17 -19.59
CA LYS A 48 -3.21 -1.95 -20.05
C LYS A 48 -4.53 -1.19 -19.89
N TYR A 49 -4.72 -0.51 -18.75
CA TYR A 49 -5.97 0.21 -18.46
C TYR A 49 -5.94 1.68 -18.88
N ASN A 50 -4.82 2.17 -19.42
CA ASN A 50 -4.59 3.60 -19.67
C ASN A 50 -4.90 4.46 -18.42
N LYS A 51 -4.40 4.01 -17.27
CA LYS A 51 -4.58 4.67 -15.96
C LYS A 51 -3.22 4.87 -15.31
N THR A 52 -3.15 5.78 -14.34
CA THR A 52 -1.92 5.97 -13.56
C THR A 52 -1.65 4.78 -12.63
N ARG A 53 -0.39 4.56 -12.28
CA ARG A 53 0.00 3.56 -11.27
C ARG A 53 -0.71 3.77 -9.93
N ALA A 54 -0.97 5.02 -9.56
CA ALA A 54 -1.75 5.36 -8.36
C ALA A 54 -3.20 4.84 -8.46
N GLN A 55 -3.86 5.08 -9.60
CA GLN A 55 -5.21 4.59 -9.85
C GLN A 55 -5.29 3.06 -9.81
N ILE A 56 -4.31 2.34 -10.39
CA ILE A 56 -4.27 0.87 -10.32
C ILE A 56 -4.24 0.37 -8.87
N LEU A 57 -3.36 0.94 -8.04
CA LEU A 57 -3.23 0.54 -6.63
C LEU A 57 -4.47 0.90 -5.81
N LEU A 58 -5.03 2.09 -6.01
CA LEU A 58 -6.24 2.52 -5.32
C LEU A 58 -7.46 1.70 -5.74
N ARG A 59 -7.56 1.37 -7.03
CA ARG A 59 -8.60 0.46 -7.53
C ARG A 59 -8.47 -0.94 -6.94
N ASN A 60 -7.25 -1.45 -6.82
CA ASN A 60 -6.98 -2.73 -6.16
C ASN A 60 -7.45 -2.74 -4.70
N HIS A 61 -7.13 -1.69 -3.93
CA HIS A 61 -7.62 -1.55 -2.55
C HIS A 61 -9.15 -1.52 -2.47
N LEU A 62 -9.79 -0.73 -3.33
CA LEU A 62 -11.24 -0.64 -3.42
C LEU A 62 -11.88 -1.99 -3.74
N GLN A 63 -11.35 -2.74 -4.71
CA GLN A 63 -11.86 -4.06 -5.09
C GLN A 63 -11.63 -5.14 -4.03
N ARG A 64 -10.60 -4.99 -3.21
CA ARG A 64 -10.41 -5.81 -2.01
C ARG A 64 -11.33 -5.38 -0.85
N GLY A 65 -12.22 -4.42 -1.06
CA GLY A 65 -13.26 -4.06 -0.10
C GLY A 65 -12.74 -3.33 1.13
N TYR A 66 -11.66 -2.55 0.99
CA TYR A 66 -11.18 -1.69 2.07
C TYR A 66 -10.88 -0.27 1.61
N THR A 67 -10.97 0.68 2.54
CA THR A 67 -10.81 2.11 2.25
C THR A 67 -9.33 2.47 2.14
N ALA A 68 -8.97 3.38 1.23
CA ALA A 68 -7.62 3.92 1.10
C ALA A 68 -7.62 5.43 1.36
N ILE A 69 -6.56 5.95 1.97
CA ILE A 69 -6.37 7.38 2.24
C ILE A 69 -5.13 7.94 1.53
N PRO A 70 -5.18 8.12 0.19
CA PRO A 70 -4.04 8.64 -0.56
C PRO A 70 -3.83 10.13 -0.30
N LYS A 71 -2.65 10.49 0.23
CA LYS A 71 -2.26 11.89 0.42
C LYS A 71 -1.69 12.49 -0.86
N SER A 72 -2.16 13.67 -1.24
CA SER A 72 -1.51 14.54 -2.22
C SER A 72 -1.74 16.01 -1.87
N SER A 73 -0.80 16.88 -2.22
CA SER A 73 -0.96 18.34 -2.25
C SER A 73 -1.00 18.89 -3.68
N ASN A 74 -0.83 18.03 -4.69
CA ASN A 74 -0.95 18.38 -6.10
C ASN A 74 -2.42 18.17 -6.54
N PRO A 75 -3.15 19.22 -7.00
CA PRO A 75 -4.55 19.11 -7.41
C PRO A 75 -4.80 18.07 -8.50
N LYS A 76 -3.86 17.91 -9.46
CA LYS A 76 -3.97 16.90 -10.52
C LYS A 76 -4.01 15.49 -9.94
N HIS A 77 -3.08 15.16 -9.04
CA HIS A 77 -3.07 13.85 -8.38
C HIS A 77 -4.29 13.64 -7.47
N VAL A 78 -4.84 14.70 -6.85
CA VAL A 78 -6.09 14.59 -6.07
C VAL A 78 -7.24 14.17 -6.98
N ALA A 79 -7.36 14.79 -8.16
CA ALA A 79 -8.35 14.41 -9.17
C ALA A 79 -8.12 12.97 -9.70
N GLU A 80 -6.87 12.59 -10.01
CA GLU A 80 -6.54 11.23 -10.43
C GLU A 80 -6.85 10.18 -9.36
N ASN A 81 -6.60 10.48 -8.08
CA ASN A 81 -6.82 9.53 -6.97
C ASN A 81 -8.31 9.21 -6.75
N ILE A 82 -9.23 10.13 -7.10
CA ILE A 82 -10.68 9.87 -7.01
C ILE A 82 -11.23 9.25 -8.30
N ASP A 83 -10.55 9.40 -9.43
CA ASP A 83 -10.91 8.81 -10.73
C ASP A 83 -10.57 7.31 -10.78
N ILE A 84 -11.19 6.52 -9.89
CA ILE A 84 -10.95 5.07 -9.73
C ILE A 84 -12.25 4.24 -9.75
N PHE A 85 -13.39 4.89 -9.98
CA PHE A 85 -14.71 4.24 -9.92
C PHE A 85 -15.23 3.84 -11.30
N ASP A 86 -14.64 4.35 -12.38
CA ASP A 86 -15.06 4.17 -13.78
C ASP A 86 -14.45 2.93 -14.46
N PHE A 87 -13.55 2.21 -13.79
CA PHE A 87 -12.93 1.00 -14.31
C PHE A 87 -12.84 -0.10 -13.25
N THR A 88 -12.60 -1.34 -13.68
CA THR A 88 -12.39 -2.49 -12.80
C THR A 88 -11.19 -3.31 -13.26
N LEU A 89 -10.38 -3.81 -12.32
CA LEU A 89 -9.34 -4.80 -12.58
C LEU A 89 -9.98 -6.19 -12.70
N SER A 90 -9.61 -6.94 -13.73
CA SER A 90 -10.06 -8.32 -13.91
C SER A 90 -9.54 -9.23 -12.78
N PRO A 91 -10.15 -10.41 -12.56
CA PRO A 91 -9.67 -11.35 -11.55
C PRO A 91 -8.19 -11.74 -11.72
N ASP A 92 -7.72 -11.88 -12.96
CA ASP A 92 -6.32 -12.24 -13.22
C ASP A 92 -5.37 -11.06 -13.00
N ASP A 93 -5.79 -9.83 -13.30
CA ASP A 93 -5.01 -8.63 -12.96
C ASP A 93 -4.92 -8.41 -11.45
N MET A 94 -5.99 -8.72 -10.71
CA MET A 94 -5.96 -8.72 -9.25
C MET A 94 -4.96 -9.75 -8.71
N LYS A 95 -4.94 -10.98 -9.27
CA LYS A 95 -3.94 -12.00 -8.91
C LYS A 95 -2.51 -11.57 -9.23
N MET A 96 -2.27 -10.86 -10.34
CA MET A 96 -0.94 -10.34 -10.66
C MET A 96 -0.44 -9.39 -9.57
N LEU A 97 -1.31 -8.54 -9.04
CA LEU A 97 -0.97 -7.64 -7.92
C LEU A 97 -0.79 -8.39 -6.60
N ASP A 98 -1.55 -9.45 -6.37
CA ASP A 98 -1.44 -10.27 -5.16
C ASP A 98 -0.10 -11.02 -5.06
N ASN A 99 0.56 -11.27 -6.19
CA ASN A 99 1.86 -11.94 -6.27
C ASN A 99 3.06 -11.00 -6.04
N ILE A 100 2.83 -9.70 -5.84
CA ILE A 100 3.90 -8.75 -5.51
C ILE A 100 4.43 -9.07 -4.11
N GLU A 101 5.75 -9.20 -3.96
CA GLU A 101 6.37 -9.30 -2.63
C GLU A 101 6.13 -8.00 -1.84
N HIS A 102 5.49 -8.13 -0.68
CA HIS A 102 5.16 -6.99 0.17
C HIS A 102 6.10 -6.91 1.37
N LYS A 103 6.75 -5.75 1.53
CA LYS A 103 7.53 -5.41 2.71
C LYS A 103 6.86 -4.30 3.51
N ARG A 104 6.98 -4.37 4.84
CA ARG A 104 6.51 -3.31 5.72
C ARG A 104 7.39 -2.07 5.54
N LEU A 105 6.79 -0.98 5.09
CA LEU A 105 7.51 0.28 4.90
C LEU A 105 7.69 1.07 6.22
N PHE A 106 6.79 0.92 7.20
CA PHE A 106 6.79 1.67 8.45
C PHE A 106 7.17 0.79 9.62
N ILE A 107 8.30 1.10 10.27
CA ILE A 107 8.93 0.21 11.24
C ILE A 107 8.58 0.57 12.69
N PHE A 108 8.24 1.83 12.95
CA PHE A 108 7.89 2.32 14.30
C PHE A 108 8.96 1.94 15.34
N ASP A 109 10.23 2.23 15.01
CA ASP A 109 11.43 1.82 15.76
C ASP A 109 11.35 2.14 17.25
N LYS A 110 10.82 3.31 17.63
CA LYS A 110 10.67 3.73 19.03
C LYS A 110 9.78 2.82 19.87
N ALA A 111 8.86 2.08 19.24
CA ALA A 111 7.93 1.19 19.92
C ALA A 111 8.33 -0.28 19.84
N ILE A 112 9.43 -0.62 19.16
CA ILE A 112 9.80 -2.01 18.83
C ILE A 112 10.05 -2.89 20.06
N LYS A 113 10.46 -2.29 21.18
CA LYS A 113 10.71 -2.97 22.47
C LYS A 113 9.45 -3.15 23.31
N SER A 114 8.31 -2.60 22.90
CA SER A 114 7.05 -2.75 23.63
C SER A 114 6.56 -4.20 23.57
N PRO A 115 6.06 -4.78 24.68
CA PRO A 115 5.41 -6.09 24.64
C PRO A 115 4.18 -6.12 23.73
N GLU A 116 3.55 -4.95 23.52
CA GLU A 116 2.37 -4.75 22.67
C GLU A 116 2.72 -4.35 21.23
N PHE A 117 3.99 -4.43 20.83
CA PHE A 117 4.39 -4.09 19.47
C PHE A 117 3.71 -5.02 18.45
N PRO A 118 2.91 -4.48 17.50
CA PRO A 118 2.03 -5.30 16.68
C PRO A 118 2.75 -6.05 15.54
N PHE A 119 4.01 -5.72 15.25
CA PHE A 119 4.71 -6.18 14.04
C PHE A 119 5.94 -7.03 14.38
N LYS A 120 5.69 -8.21 14.96
CA LYS A 120 6.75 -9.12 15.40
C LYS A 120 7.67 -9.58 14.25
N ASP A 121 7.15 -9.60 13.03
CA ASP A 121 7.83 -9.97 11.78
C ASP A 121 9.02 -9.05 11.44
N VAL A 122 9.03 -7.80 11.92
CA VAL A 122 10.11 -6.86 11.65
C VAL A 122 11.05 -6.66 12.84
N VAL A 123 10.82 -7.34 13.96
CA VAL A 123 11.63 -7.18 15.16
C VAL A 123 13.06 -7.66 14.91
N ASP A 124 13.26 -8.84 14.33
CA ASP A 124 14.60 -9.42 14.11
C ASP A 124 15.45 -8.67 13.07
N GLU A 125 14.80 -7.99 12.12
CA GLU A 125 15.48 -7.20 11.08
C GLU A 125 16.02 -5.86 11.60
N PHE A 126 15.48 -5.37 12.73
CA PHE A 126 15.83 -4.06 13.30
C PHE A 126 16.23 -4.09 14.77
N SER A 127 16.23 -5.26 15.41
CA SER A 127 16.74 -5.47 16.77
C SER A 127 18.26 -5.73 16.80
N LYS A 128 18.91 -5.79 15.64
CA LYS A 128 20.38 -5.86 15.52
C LYS A 128 21.00 -4.48 15.81
N GLU A 129 21.08 -4.15 17.09
CA GLU A 129 22.15 -3.33 17.66
C GLU A 129 23.05 -4.21 18.52
#